data_AF-A0AAV5GU28-F1
#
_entry.id   AF-A0AAV5GU28-F1
#
_cell.length_a   1.000
_cell.length_b   1.000
_cell.length_c   1.000
_cell.angle_alpha   90.00
_cell.angle_beta   90.00
_cell.angle_gamma   90.00
#
_symmetry.space_group_name_H-M   'P 1'
#
loop_
_entity.id
_entity.type
_entity.pdbx_description
1 polymer ?
#
loop_
_entity_poly.entity_id
_entity_poly.type
_entity_poly.pdbx_seq_one_letter_code
_entity_poly.pdbx_strand_id
1 'polypeptide(L)'
;MPPPQKRPRQSPNAKIGLLQAEVDSLRAELEHLQLGTEAAQELQRSSVTPCSTPRSASVPSQLPLVTPSLDTALPAEVAAIRPNLLEDPLLNVLYPGWPADLPTPTLTFRLVEIYFSRPGIHTGMINQSKFRTRLTLPPTHPNFPHSSLIHVICAIAATTVPETLFASESRYWQHHASPSEYHVRRCKIEQWVCVGQGSRLAVLGLTHLRSAAEPPLSQLGVEPISLLPGTADEDELYERAMTFWMLFLADRFASAVNHWPCSINEADVTTVIPAEGAPYPNALQLGESIFSSVNSPRNSHFCTSHPPEFCGPLQLLLKAVVLFGRVVTFHRRAPESATAKRCKDPNSFLRAFRESDLFQRLAMDVQDFLSSIPPHYSFQHYVFNFSPDDLAAPCLALISGLAHSANILLHEPYICFVWLSAGRVLIRQIAIKQFKGETDELDSLREHVATIVTACRALDIPYGANCAA
;
A
#
# COMPACT_ATOMS: atom_id res chain seq x y z
N MET A 1 13.93 -57.42 -46.18
CA MET A 1 14.04 -55.97 -45.92
C MET A 1 15.48 -55.54 -46.18
N PRO A 2 15.73 -54.47 -46.95
CA PRO A 2 17.10 -53.95 -47.11
C PRO A 2 17.56 -53.25 -45.82
N PRO A 3 18.87 -53.17 -45.54
CA PRO A 3 19.37 -52.51 -44.35
C PRO A 3 19.22 -50.98 -44.46
N PRO A 4 19.12 -50.26 -43.34
CA PRO A 4 18.91 -48.82 -43.35
C PRO A 4 20.16 -48.09 -43.86
N GLN A 5 19.99 -47.23 -44.87
CA GLN A 5 21.03 -46.32 -45.35
C GLN A 5 21.43 -45.35 -44.23
N LYS A 6 22.69 -45.41 -43.79
CA LYS A 6 23.26 -44.43 -42.85
C LYS A 6 23.33 -43.06 -43.54
N ARG A 7 22.64 -42.05 -42.98
CA ARG A 7 22.82 -40.65 -43.39
C ARG A 7 24.29 -40.25 -43.23
N PRO A 8 24.88 -39.49 -44.16
CA PRO A 8 26.27 -39.07 -44.06
C PRO A 8 26.45 -38.19 -42.82
N ARG A 9 27.40 -38.54 -41.96
CA ARG A 9 27.81 -37.69 -40.83
C ARG A 9 28.47 -36.44 -41.40
N GLN A 10 27.79 -35.30 -41.32
CA GLN A 10 28.41 -34.01 -41.61
C GLN A 10 29.57 -33.77 -40.64
N SER A 11 30.74 -33.39 -41.17
CA SER A 11 31.91 -33.14 -40.34
C SER A 11 31.65 -31.95 -39.40
N PRO A 12 32.23 -31.94 -38.18
CA PRO A 12 32.10 -30.81 -37.26
C PRO A 12 32.46 -29.47 -37.91
N ASN A 13 33.43 -29.47 -38.82
CA ASN A 13 33.84 -28.26 -39.56
C ASN A 13 32.78 -27.77 -40.55
N ALA A 14 32.00 -28.67 -41.17
CA ALA A 14 30.88 -28.27 -42.03
C ALA A 14 29.75 -27.63 -41.22
N LYS A 15 29.53 -28.11 -39.98
CA LYS A 15 28.52 -27.55 -39.08
C LYS A 15 28.93 -26.17 -38.53
N ILE A 16 30.22 -26.00 -38.23
CA ILE A 16 30.79 -24.70 -37.86
C ILE A 16 30.67 -23.71 -39.03
N GLY A 17 30.97 -24.13 -40.26
CA GLY A 17 30.82 -23.26 -41.44
C GLY A 17 29.39 -22.78 -41.68
N LEU A 18 28.38 -23.65 -41.47
CA LEU A 18 26.98 -23.27 -41.58
C LEU A 18 26.56 -22.27 -40.49
N LEU A 19 26.99 -22.50 -39.25
CA LEU A 19 26.70 -21.58 -38.14
C LEU A 19 27.38 -20.23 -38.32
N GLN A 20 28.59 -20.19 -38.88
CA GLN A 20 29.29 -18.94 -39.19
C GLN A 20 28.51 -18.13 -40.24
N ALA A 21 28.04 -18.79 -41.30
CA ALA A 21 27.24 -18.14 -42.34
C ALA A 21 25.89 -17.60 -41.82
N GLU A 22 25.26 -18.32 -40.88
CA GLU A 22 24.02 -17.87 -40.24
C GLU A 22 24.25 -16.67 -39.31
N VAL A 23 25.37 -16.64 -38.57
CA VAL A 23 25.77 -15.48 -37.75
C VAL A 23 26.05 -14.25 -38.61
N ASP A 24 26.73 -14.41 -39.75
CA ASP A 24 27.02 -13.31 -40.66
C ASP A 24 25.75 -12.76 -41.33
N SER A 25 24.81 -13.64 -41.68
CA SER A 25 23.49 -13.25 -42.18
C SER A 25 22.69 -12.43 -41.16
N LEU A 26 22.66 -12.87 -39.90
CA LEU A 26 21.93 -12.19 -38.82
C LEU A 26 22.57 -10.83 -38.47
N ARG A 27 23.90 -10.70 -38.58
CA ARG A 27 24.58 -9.41 -38.41
C ARG A 27 24.20 -8.41 -39.49
N ALA A 28 24.14 -8.84 -40.75
CA ALA A 28 23.71 -7.98 -41.86
C ALA A 28 22.25 -7.50 -41.71
N GLU A 29 21.37 -8.38 -41.22
CA GLU A 29 19.97 -8.02 -40.94
C GLU A 29 19.85 -7.00 -39.79
N LEU A 30 20.70 -7.13 -38.77
CA LEU A 30 20.74 -6.21 -37.63
C LEU A 30 21.26 -4.82 -38.00
N GLU A 31 22.26 -4.74 -38.88
CA GLU A 31 22.76 -3.46 -39.43
C GLU A 31 21.68 -2.75 -40.27
N HIS A 32 20.90 -3.50 -41.06
CA HIS A 32 19.80 -2.95 -41.85
C HIS A 32 18.66 -2.40 -40.95
N LEU A 33 18.38 -3.06 -39.83
CA LEU A 33 17.40 -2.58 -38.84
C LEU A 33 17.89 -1.34 -38.09
N GLN A 34 19.17 -1.25 -37.77
CA GLN A 34 19.76 -0.08 -37.13
C GLN A 34 19.72 1.17 -38.03
N LEU A 35 20.07 1.02 -39.32
CA LEU A 35 19.95 2.09 -40.32
C LEU A 35 18.51 2.59 -40.48
N GLY A 36 17.52 1.69 -40.41
CA GLY A 36 16.09 2.06 -40.42
C GLY A 36 15.65 2.83 -39.16
N THR A 37 16.29 2.58 -38.02
CA THR A 37 15.96 3.23 -36.74
C THR A 37 16.56 4.64 -36.67
N GLU A 38 17.76 4.84 -37.22
CA GLU A 38 18.40 6.15 -37.32
C GLU A 38 17.66 7.07 -38.31
N ALA A 39 17.22 6.55 -39.45
CA ALA A 39 16.39 7.30 -40.41
C ALA A 39 15.04 7.75 -39.82
N ALA A 40 14.43 6.92 -38.96
CA ALA A 40 13.18 7.27 -38.25
C ALA A 40 13.40 8.36 -37.18
N GLN A 41 14.55 8.39 -36.52
CA GLN A 41 14.91 9.42 -35.54
C GLN A 41 15.28 10.77 -36.20
N GLU A 42 15.84 10.76 -37.42
CA GLU A 42 16.13 11.98 -38.19
C GLU A 42 14.85 12.67 -38.70
N LEU A 43 13.83 11.89 -39.07
CA LEU A 43 12.49 12.38 -39.41
C LEU A 43 11.75 13.00 -38.20
N GLN A 44 12.03 12.53 -36.98
CA GLN A 44 11.50 13.14 -35.75
C GLN A 44 12.25 14.42 -35.33
N ARG A 45 13.54 14.56 -35.64
CA ARG A 45 14.29 15.80 -35.34
C ARG A 45 13.95 16.96 -36.29
N SER A 46 13.57 16.67 -37.53
CA SER A 46 13.23 17.67 -38.54
C SER A 46 11.83 18.29 -38.37
N SER A 47 10.99 17.78 -37.46
CA SER A 47 9.63 18.27 -37.20
C SER A 47 9.47 19.20 -35.99
N VAL A 48 10.57 19.58 -35.31
CA VAL A 48 10.53 20.52 -34.18
C VAL A 48 10.83 21.94 -34.66
N THR A 49 9.81 22.79 -34.77
CA THR A 49 9.98 24.24 -34.97
C THR A 49 10.27 24.91 -33.62
N PRO A 50 11.21 25.88 -33.50
CA PRO A 50 11.49 26.54 -32.24
C PRO A 50 10.43 27.61 -31.95
N CYS A 51 9.70 27.46 -30.84
CA CYS A 51 8.79 28.49 -30.34
C CYS A 51 9.60 29.64 -29.72
N SER A 52 9.39 30.86 -30.24
CA SER A 52 9.95 32.10 -29.72
C SER A 52 9.36 32.46 -28.35
N THR A 53 10.20 33.05 -27.50
CA THR A 53 9.84 33.60 -26.19
C THR A 53 8.97 34.85 -26.32
N PRO A 54 7.90 35.03 -25.52
CA PRO A 54 7.34 36.35 -25.26
C PRO A 54 7.82 36.91 -23.93
N ARG A 55 8.06 38.22 -23.97
CA ARG A 55 8.45 39.11 -22.86
C ARG A 55 7.40 39.15 -21.75
N SER A 56 7.92 39.50 -20.56
CA SER A 56 7.22 39.96 -19.35
C SER A 56 5.90 40.69 -19.63
N ALA A 57 4.80 40.11 -19.15
CA ALA A 57 3.50 40.76 -19.06
C ALA A 57 2.95 40.55 -17.64
N SER A 58 2.53 41.66 -17.04
CA SER A 58 1.94 41.78 -15.70
C SER A 58 0.75 40.83 -15.48
N VAL A 59 0.75 40.16 -14.33
CA VAL A 59 -0.29 39.26 -13.84
C VAL A 59 -1.60 40.02 -13.58
N PRO A 60 -2.74 39.66 -14.20
CA PRO A 60 -4.05 40.02 -13.69
C PRO A 60 -4.42 39.05 -12.56
N SER A 61 -4.76 39.61 -11.40
CA SER A 61 -5.39 38.89 -10.30
C SER A 61 -6.74 38.32 -10.74
N GLN A 62 -7.07 37.12 -10.26
CA GLN A 62 -8.29 36.33 -10.50
C GLN A 62 -8.22 35.34 -11.68
N LEU A 63 -7.73 34.13 -11.40
CA LEU A 63 -8.01 32.94 -12.19
C LEU A 63 -9.28 32.27 -11.64
N PRO A 64 -10.28 31.93 -12.48
CA PRO A 64 -11.44 31.17 -12.04
C PRO A 64 -11.04 29.73 -11.66
N LEU A 65 -11.60 29.24 -10.55
CA LEU A 65 -11.44 27.88 -10.06
C LEU A 65 -12.03 26.89 -11.08
N VAL A 66 -11.19 26.32 -11.93
CA VAL A 66 -11.58 25.19 -12.79
C VAL A 66 -11.56 23.94 -11.92
N THR A 67 -12.73 23.54 -11.44
CA THR A 67 -12.96 22.19 -10.91
C THR A 67 -12.73 21.19 -12.05
N PRO A 68 -11.84 20.19 -11.92
CA PRO A 68 -11.82 19.10 -12.87
C PRO A 68 -13.08 18.26 -12.65
N SER A 69 -14.07 18.40 -13.54
CA SER A 69 -15.21 17.50 -13.59
C SER A 69 -14.70 16.09 -13.84
N LEU A 70 -14.89 15.21 -12.86
CA LEU A 70 -14.56 13.79 -12.94
C LEU A 70 -15.64 13.03 -13.74
N ASP A 71 -16.05 13.56 -14.89
CA ASP A 71 -17.02 12.90 -15.77
C ASP A 71 -16.28 12.02 -16.77
N THR A 72 -15.72 10.91 -16.27
CA THR A 72 -15.45 9.77 -17.14
C THR A 72 -16.77 9.01 -17.27
N ALA A 73 -17.45 9.19 -18.40
CA ALA A 73 -18.72 8.54 -18.68
C ALA A 73 -18.58 7.00 -18.57
N LEU A 74 -19.14 6.43 -17.51
CA LEU A 74 -19.35 4.99 -17.37
C LEU A 74 -20.49 4.54 -18.31
N PRO A 75 -20.51 3.26 -18.76
CA PRO A 75 -21.60 2.71 -19.54
C PRO A 75 -22.95 2.90 -18.84
N ALA A 76 -23.99 3.21 -19.62
CA ALA A 76 -25.34 3.55 -19.15
C ALA A 76 -26.00 2.49 -18.23
N GLU A 77 -25.47 1.27 -18.15
CA GLU A 77 -25.96 0.21 -17.27
C GLU A 77 -25.76 0.48 -15.77
N VAL A 78 -24.77 1.29 -15.37
CA VAL A 78 -24.51 1.59 -13.93
C VAL A 78 -25.43 2.71 -13.39
N ALA A 79 -25.94 3.57 -14.27
CA ALA A 79 -26.88 4.63 -13.89
C ALA A 79 -28.29 4.11 -13.56
N ALA A 80 -28.61 2.87 -13.94
CA ALA A 80 -29.93 2.28 -13.80
C ALA A 80 -30.25 1.69 -12.41
N ILE A 81 -29.29 1.60 -11.49
CA ILE A 81 -29.54 1.10 -10.13
C ILE A 81 -29.93 2.26 -9.21
N ARG A 82 -31.07 2.91 -9.52
CA ARG A 82 -31.87 3.57 -8.48
C ARG A 82 -32.51 2.45 -7.67
N PRO A 83 -32.14 2.24 -6.39
CA PRO A 83 -33.04 1.50 -5.53
C PRO A 83 -34.37 2.24 -5.57
N ASN A 84 -35.48 1.53 -5.73
CA ASN A 84 -36.78 2.05 -5.31
C ASN A 84 -36.73 2.20 -3.78
N LEU A 85 -35.96 3.17 -3.29
CA LEU A 85 -36.21 3.76 -1.99
C LEU A 85 -37.50 4.52 -2.21
N LEU A 86 -38.58 3.91 -1.71
CA LEU A 86 -39.91 4.49 -1.65
C LEU A 86 -39.74 5.98 -1.35
N GLU A 87 -40.26 6.84 -2.22
CA GLU A 87 -40.48 8.25 -1.90
C GLU A 87 -41.45 8.26 -0.72
N ASP A 88 -40.95 8.04 0.50
CA ASP A 88 -41.74 8.13 1.71
C ASP A 88 -42.11 9.62 1.83
N PRO A 89 -43.38 9.99 1.63
CA PRO A 89 -43.78 11.38 1.64
C PRO A 89 -43.46 12.04 2.98
N LEU A 90 -43.45 11.26 4.08
CA LEU A 90 -43.10 11.77 5.41
C LEU A 90 -41.60 12.04 5.53
N LEU A 91 -40.74 11.22 4.92
CA LEU A 91 -39.30 11.45 4.91
C LEU A 91 -38.96 12.74 4.17
N ASN A 92 -39.58 12.98 3.01
CA ASN A 92 -39.37 14.20 2.23
C ASN A 92 -39.86 15.47 2.94
N VAL A 93 -40.90 15.35 3.77
CA VAL A 93 -41.42 16.46 4.58
C VAL A 93 -40.50 16.75 5.78
N LEU A 94 -40.01 15.72 6.45
CA LEU A 94 -39.19 15.87 7.66
C LEU A 94 -37.71 16.17 7.35
N TYR A 95 -37.19 15.68 6.23
CA TYR A 95 -35.79 15.79 5.82
C TYR A 95 -35.66 16.13 4.32
N PRO A 96 -36.05 17.35 3.92
CA PRO A 96 -35.99 17.76 2.52
C PRO A 96 -34.55 17.71 1.99
N GLY A 97 -34.35 16.99 0.88
CA GLY A 97 -33.05 16.85 0.23
C GLY A 97 -32.14 15.77 0.82
N TRP A 98 -32.65 14.89 1.70
CA TRP A 98 -31.89 13.75 2.18
C TRP A 98 -31.40 12.88 1.01
N PRO A 99 -30.12 12.43 0.99
CA PRO A 99 -29.61 11.63 -0.11
C PRO A 99 -30.39 10.33 -0.28
N ALA A 100 -30.93 10.13 -1.49
CA ALA A 100 -31.80 9.00 -1.82
C ALA A 100 -31.07 7.64 -1.87
N ASP A 101 -29.76 7.60 -1.66
CA ASP A 101 -28.96 6.39 -1.56
C ASP A 101 -28.55 6.07 -0.11
N LEU A 102 -28.85 6.93 0.85
CA LEU A 102 -28.70 6.66 2.28
C LEU A 102 -29.95 5.97 2.86
N PRO A 103 -29.81 5.20 3.94
CA PRO A 103 -30.95 4.71 4.70
C PRO A 103 -31.69 5.87 5.36
N THR A 104 -32.77 5.57 6.08
CA THR A 104 -33.48 6.61 6.83
C THR A 104 -32.51 7.39 7.74
N PRO A 105 -32.80 8.67 8.00
CA PRO A 105 -32.01 9.48 8.93
C PRO A 105 -31.85 8.78 10.27
N THR A 106 -32.91 8.16 10.81
CA THR A 106 -32.85 7.43 12.08
C THR A 106 -31.82 6.31 12.06
N LEU A 107 -31.80 5.45 11.03
CA LEU A 107 -30.77 4.42 10.94
C LEU A 107 -29.37 5.03 10.72
N THR A 108 -29.27 6.08 9.91
CA THR A 108 -27.99 6.75 9.65
C THR A 108 -27.39 7.34 10.93
N PHE A 109 -28.17 8.06 11.73
CA PHE A 109 -27.72 8.60 13.03
C PHE A 109 -27.28 7.47 13.98
N ARG A 110 -28.02 6.35 14.03
CA ARG A 110 -27.62 5.17 14.83
C ARG A 110 -26.31 4.56 14.35
N LEU A 111 -26.11 4.41 13.05
CA LEU A 111 -24.84 3.90 12.50
C LEU A 111 -23.67 4.86 12.79
N VAL A 112 -23.90 6.17 12.73
CA VAL A 112 -22.92 7.20 13.11
C VAL A 112 -22.59 7.11 14.61
N GLU A 113 -23.59 6.89 15.47
CA GLU A 113 -23.37 6.64 16.89
C GLU A 113 -22.50 5.41 17.11
N ILE A 114 -22.80 4.30 16.43
CA ILE A 114 -22.04 3.05 16.51
C ILE A 114 -20.59 3.26 16.07
N TYR A 115 -20.37 3.93 14.94
CA TYR A 115 -19.03 4.26 14.43
C TYR A 115 -18.18 4.99 15.46
N PHE A 116 -18.72 6.05 16.09
CA PHE A 116 -17.96 6.80 17.09
C PHE A 116 -17.89 6.11 18.45
N SER A 117 -18.80 5.20 18.78
CA SER A 117 -18.75 4.43 20.03
C SER A 117 -17.72 3.31 20.01
N ARG A 118 -17.28 2.88 18.81
CA ARG A 118 -16.37 1.74 18.65
C ARG A 118 -15.04 2.23 18.09
N PRO A 119 -14.01 2.37 18.93
CA PRO A 119 -12.73 2.84 18.44
C PRO A 119 -12.13 1.82 17.47
N GLY A 120 -11.59 2.30 16.35
CA GLY A 120 -10.92 1.49 15.34
C GLY A 120 -9.63 2.15 14.84
N ILE A 121 -8.97 1.55 13.85
CA ILE A 121 -7.73 2.12 13.28
C ILE A 121 -7.93 3.51 12.64
N HIS A 122 -9.18 3.87 12.33
CA HIS A 122 -9.58 5.17 11.79
C HIS A 122 -9.92 6.21 12.88
N THR A 123 -9.83 5.83 14.16
CA THR A 123 -10.04 6.75 15.29
C THR A 123 -9.15 7.99 15.11
N GLY A 124 -9.71 9.16 15.34
CA GLY A 124 -8.97 10.41 15.25
C GLY A 124 -8.98 11.09 13.88
N MET A 125 -9.41 10.42 12.81
CA MET A 125 -9.54 11.05 11.50
C MET A 125 -10.68 12.07 11.42
N ILE A 126 -11.72 11.89 12.25
CA ILE A 126 -12.94 12.69 12.23
C ILE A 126 -13.29 13.07 13.66
N ASN A 127 -13.42 14.36 13.91
CA ASN A 127 -13.90 14.88 15.18
C ASN A 127 -15.40 14.60 15.32
N GLN A 128 -15.74 13.78 16.32
CA GLN A 128 -17.10 13.31 16.58
C GLN A 128 -18.10 14.46 16.79
N SER A 129 -17.74 15.46 17.60
CA SER A 129 -18.63 16.58 17.94
C SER A 129 -18.91 17.46 16.72
N LYS A 130 -17.85 17.82 15.98
CA LYS A 130 -17.95 18.61 14.74
C LYS A 130 -18.78 17.86 13.69
N PHE A 131 -18.54 16.56 13.49
CA PHE A 131 -19.27 15.75 12.52
C PHE A 131 -20.76 15.64 12.86
N ARG A 132 -21.10 15.29 14.11
CA ARG A 132 -22.51 15.16 14.54
C ARG A 132 -23.25 16.49 14.43
N THR A 133 -22.62 17.59 14.82
CA THR A 133 -23.19 18.94 14.66
C THR A 133 -23.44 19.30 13.20
N ARG A 134 -22.56 18.89 12.28
CA ARG A 134 -22.76 19.11 10.85
C ARG A 134 -23.86 18.22 10.26
N LEU A 135 -24.01 17.00 10.76
CA LEU A 135 -25.03 16.06 10.29
C LEU A 135 -26.47 16.48 10.66
N THR A 136 -26.65 17.35 11.65
CA THR A 136 -27.98 17.92 11.97
C THR A 136 -28.37 19.10 11.06
N LEU A 137 -27.45 19.60 10.24
CA LEU A 137 -27.74 20.64 9.26
C LEU A 137 -28.61 20.07 8.12
N PRO A 138 -29.37 20.92 7.40
CA PRO A 138 -30.06 20.49 6.19
C PRO A 138 -29.07 19.87 5.19
N PRO A 139 -29.42 18.78 4.48
CA PRO A 139 -28.54 18.12 3.51
C PRO A 139 -27.98 19.03 2.40
N THR A 140 -28.69 20.13 2.10
CA THR A 140 -28.29 21.13 1.10
C THR A 140 -27.34 22.19 1.66
N HIS A 141 -27.05 22.18 2.96
CA HIS A 141 -26.17 23.16 3.60
C HIS A 141 -24.70 22.90 3.23
N PRO A 142 -23.88 23.93 2.95
CA PRO A 142 -22.49 23.74 2.50
C PRO A 142 -21.60 23.00 3.49
N ASN A 143 -21.90 23.09 4.79
CA ASN A 143 -21.18 22.36 5.85
C ASN A 143 -21.78 20.99 6.19
N PHE A 144 -22.85 20.55 5.52
CA PHE A 144 -23.36 19.19 5.69
C PHE A 144 -22.28 18.18 5.27
N PRO A 145 -22.09 17.06 5.98
CA PRO A 145 -21.04 16.11 5.64
C PRO A 145 -21.25 15.54 4.23
N HIS A 146 -20.16 15.40 3.48
CA HIS A 146 -20.22 14.84 2.14
C HIS A 146 -20.84 13.42 2.16
N SER A 147 -21.74 13.12 1.21
CA SER A 147 -22.47 11.83 1.20
C SER A 147 -21.53 10.61 1.23
N SER A 148 -20.43 10.64 0.47
CA SER A 148 -19.43 9.56 0.50
C SER A 148 -18.82 9.34 1.89
N LEU A 149 -18.63 10.40 2.68
CA LEU A 149 -18.11 10.26 4.05
C LEU A 149 -19.15 9.58 4.95
N ILE A 150 -20.42 9.96 4.82
CA ILE A 150 -21.54 9.33 5.54
C ILE A 150 -21.65 7.85 5.18
N HIS A 151 -21.53 7.51 3.89
CA HIS A 151 -21.52 6.13 3.44
C HIS A 151 -20.35 5.33 3.98
N VAL A 152 -19.12 5.86 4.00
CA VAL A 152 -17.98 5.15 4.59
C VAL A 152 -18.21 4.89 6.08
N ILE A 153 -18.74 5.87 6.82
CA ILE A 153 -19.11 5.69 8.23
C ILE A 153 -20.16 4.60 8.40
N CYS A 154 -21.22 4.60 7.58
CA CYS A 154 -22.24 3.56 7.58
C CYS A 154 -21.66 2.18 7.22
N ALA A 155 -20.75 2.11 6.25
CA ALA A 155 -20.10 0.88 5.83
C ALA A 155 -19.29 0.26 6.96
N ILE A 156 -18.51 1.07 7.68
CA ILE A 156 -17.70 0.64 8.81
C ILE A 156 -18.59 0.22 9.98
N ALA A 157 -19.60 1.03 10.33
CA ALA A 157 -20.53 0.65 11.40
C ALA A 157 -21.23 -0.68 11.08
N ALA A 158 -21.67 -0.87 9.84
CA ALA A 158 -22.37 -2.06 9.39
C ALA A 158 -21.55 -3.37 9.53
N THR A 159 -20.21 -3.33 9.48
CA THR A 159 -19.39 -4.56 9.67
C THR A 159 -19.38 -5.05 11.11
N THR A 160 -19.78 -4.20 12.05
CA THR A 160 -19.64 -4.46 13.49
C THR A 160 -20.97 -4.82 14.16
N VAL A 161 -22.09 -4.77 13.43
CA VAL A 161 -23.44 -4.91 13.98
C VAL A 161 -24.15 -6.14 13.41
N PRO A 162 -25.06 -6.77 14.18
CA PRO A 162 -25.87 -7.88 13.66
C PRO A 162 -26.90 -7.38 12.64
N GLU A 163 -27.31 -8.27 11.73
CA GLU A 163 -28.30 -7.98 10.68
C GLU A 163 -29.66 -7.54 11.26
N THR A 164 -29.98 -7.95 12.50
CA THR A 164 -31.19 -7.54 13.23
C THR A 164 -31.30 -6.03 13.45
N LEU A 165 -30.18 -5.29 13.44
CA LEU A 165 -30.20 -3.83 13.53
C LEU A 165 -31.01 -3.20 12.38
N PHE A 166 -31.00 -3.84 11.21
CA PHE A 166 -31.64 -3.34 10.00
C PHE A 166 -33.06 -3.87 9.79
N ALA A 167 -33.59 -4.65 10.73
CA ALA A 167 -34.91 -5.29 10.59
C ALA A 167 -36.07 -4.29 10.49
N SER A 168 -35.89 -3.07 11.00
CA SER A 168 -36.88 -1.99 10.92
C SER A 168 -36.91 -1.27 9.57
N GLU A 169 -35.99 -1.59 8.66
CA GLU A 169 -35.83 -0.94 7.37
C GLU A 169 -36.32 -1.83 6.24
N SER A 170 -36.83 -1.19 5.18
CA SER A 170 -36.84 -1.87 3.89
C SER A 170 -35.40 -2.23 3.52
N ARG A 171 -35.15 -3.48 3.15
CA ARG A 171 -33.81 -3.93 2.75
C ARG A 171 -33.35 -3.10 1.55
N TYR A 172 -32.53 -2.09 1.77
CA TYR A 172 -32.11 -1.12 0.74
C TYR A 172 -30.89 -1.61 -0.07
N TRP A 173 -30.17 -2.62 0.44
CA TRP A 173 -29.01 -3.23 -0.20
C TRP A 173 -29.34 -4.49 -1.02
N GLN A 174 -30.54 -4.58 -1.62
CA GLN A 174 -31.07 -5.82 -2.24
C GLN A 174 -30.12 -6.48 -3.25
N HIS A 175 -29.35 -5.68 -3.98
CA HIS A 175 -28.41 -6.13 -5.01
C HIS A 175 -26.97 -6.29 -4.53
N HIS A 176 -26.73 -6.26 -3.22
CA HIS A 176 -25.39 -6.38 -2.63
C HIS A 176 -25.40 -7.46 -1.54
N ALA A 177 -24.23 -8.07 -1.29
CA ALA A 177 -24.12 -9.16 -0.33
C ALA A 177 -24.36 -8.68 1.12
N SER A 178 -24.06 -7.42 1.41
CA SER A 178 -24.21 -6.83 2.75
C SER A 178 -24.53 -5.33 2.71
N PRO A 179 -25.06 -4.74 3.81
CA PRO A 179 -25.20 -3.29 3.93
C PRO A 179 -23.85 -2.56 3.81
N SER A 180 -22.78 -3.16 4.34
CA SER A 180 -21.43 -2.60 4.24
C SER A 180 -20.96 -2.51 2.79
N GLU A 181 -21.11 -3.60 2.02
CA GLU A 181 -20.76 -3.61 0.59
C GLU A 181 -21.56 -2.56 -0.19
N TYR A 182 -22.86 -2.46 0.05
CA TYR A 182 -23.70 -1.43 -0.57
C TYR A 182 -23.13 -0.03 -0.36
N HIS A 183 -22.80 0.31 0.89
CA HIS A 183 -22.30 1.65 1.20
C HIS A 183 -20.94 1.94 0.57
N VAL A 184 -20.01 0.98 0.56
CA VAL A 184 -18.72 1.13 -0.13
C VAL A 184 -18.92 1.39 -1.63
N ARG A 185 -19.83 0.64 -2.27
CA ARG A 185 -20.15 0.80 -3.70
C ARG A 185 -20.77 2.17 -4.00
N ARG A 186 -21.61 2.71 -3.11
CA ARG A 186 -22.23 4.04 -3.27
C ARG A 186 -21.24 5.18 -3.18
N CYS A 187 -20.13 5.00 -2.47
CA CYS A 187 -19.05 5.99 -2.49
C CYS A 187 -18.39 6.15 -3.86
N LYS A 188 -18.62 5.22 -4.82
CA LYS A 188 -17.97 5.17 -6.15
C LYS A 188 -16.43 5.24 -6.05
N ILE A 189 -15.89 4.68 -4.98
CA ILE A 189 -14.46 4.70 -4.70
C ILE A 189 -13.81 3.53 -5.44
N GLU A 190 -13.07 3.84 -6.49
CA GLU A 190 -12.05 2.93 -7.02
C GLU A 190 -10.84 3.00 -6.09
N GLN A 191 -10.78 2.08 -5.11
CA GLN A 191 -9.92 2.16 -3.92
C GLN A 191 -8.48 2.61 -4.24
N TRP A 192 -7.83 1.97 -5.21
CA TRP A 192 -6.43 2.28 -5.55
C TRP A 192 -6.25 3.61 -6.27
N VAL A 193 -7.22 3.99 -7.11
CA VAL A 193 -7.20 5.29 -7.81
C VAL A 193 -7.35 6.42 -6.78
N CYS A 194 -8.27 6.25 -5.83
CA CYS A 194 -8.48 7.24 -4.77
C CYS A 194 -7.28 7.35 -3.83
N VAL A 195 -6.60 6.24 -3.50
CA VAL A 195 -5.33 6.30 -2.75
C VAL A 195 -4.27 7.05 -3.54
N GLY A 196 -4.09 6.77 -4.83
CA GLY A 196 -3.13 7.49 -5.67
C GLY A 196 -3.41 8.99 -5.79
N GLN A 197 -4.67 9.38 -5.97
CA GLN A 197 -5.10 10.78 -5.97
C GLN A 197 -4.90 11.44 -4.60
N GLY A 198 -5.32 10.77 -3.52
CA GLY A 198 -5.14 11.22 -2.14
C GLY A 198 -3.68 11.46 -1.80
N SER A 199 -2.79 10.53 -2.15
CA SER A 199 -1.34 10.65 -1.96
C SER A 199 -0.76 11.89 -2.64
N ARG A 200 -1.24 12.24 -3.84
CA ARG A 200 -0.83 13.48 -4.52
C ARG A 200 -1.42 14.75 -3.92
N LEU A 201 -2.60 14.69 -3.31
CA LEU A 201 -3.18 15.86 -2.63
C LEU A 201 -2.54 16.08 -1.25
N ALA A 202 -2.14 15.01 -0.56
CA ALA A 202 -1.56 15.08 0.77
C ALA A 202 -0.23 15.86 0.82
N VAL A 203 0.55 15.86 -0.26
CA VAL A 203 1.78 16.68 -0.34
C VAL A 203 1.48 18.18 -0.26
N LEU A 204 0.25 18.60 -0.56
CA LEU A 204 -0.20 19.99 -0.55
C LEU A 204 -0.79 20.40 0.82
N GLY A 205 -0.13 20.00 1.91
CA GLY A 205 -0.44 20.51 3.26
C GLY A 205 -0.53 19.48 4.38
N LEU A 206 -0.44 18.19 4.08
CA LEU A 206 -0.52 17.11 5.09
C LEU A 206 0.82 16.41 5.36
N THR A 207 1.78 16.46 4.44
CA THR A 207 3.15 15.89 4.62
C THR A 207 4.05 16.73 5.54
N HIS A 208 3.68 18.01 5.70
CA HIS A 208 4.46 19.04 6.39
C HIS A 208 3.68 19.76 7.49
N LEU A 209 2.87 19.02 8.27
CA LEU A 209 2.06 19.60 9.35
C LEU A 209 2.94 20.17 10.45
N ARG A 210 2.84 21.49 10.66
CA ARG A 210 3.72 22.27 11.55
C ARG A 210 5.21 21.93 11.32
N SER A 211 5.61 21.74 10.05
CA SER A 211 6.99 21.37 9.72
C SER A 211 7.99 22.29 10.42
N ALA A 212 8.97 21.67 11.10
CA ALA A 212 10.17 22.32 11.57
C ALA A 212 10.98 22.77 10.35
N ALA A 213 10.67 23.95 9.86
CA ALA A 213 11.74 24.76 9.34
C ALA A 213 12.51 25.30 10.56
N GLU A 214 13.81 25.00 10.60
CA GLU A 214 14.85 25.98 10.97
C GLU A 214 14.41 27.42 10.67
N PRO A 215 14.90 28.45 11.41
CA PRO A 215 14.36 29.82 11.47
C PRO A 215 13.51 30.19 10.24
N PRO A 216 12.22 30.47 10.43
CA PRO A 216 11.23 30.24 9.40
C PRO A 216 11.61 30.88 8.07
N LEU A 217 11.53 30.12 6.97
CA LEU A 217 11.45 30.71 5.63
C LEU A 217 10.26 31.69 5.51
N SER A 218 9.30 31.64 6.45
CA SER A 218 8.25 32.67 6.59
C SER A 218 8.77 34.00 7.12
N GLN A 219 9.91 34.06 7.85
CA GLN A 219 10.63 35.31 8.11
C GLN A 219 11.19 35.92 6.81
N LEU A 220 11.37 35.09 5.78
CA LEU A 220 11.76 35.49 4.43
C LEU A 220 10.56 35.65 3.48
N GLY A 221 9.32 35.55 4.00
CA GLY A 221 8.09 35.74 3.22
C GLY A 221 7.77 34.62 2.22
N VAL A 222 8.37 33.43 2.37
CA VAL A 222 8.10 32.28 1.50
C VAL A 222 7.12 31.34 2.20
N GLU A 223 5.87 31.36 1.75
CA GLU A 223 4.83 30.43 2.20
C GLU A 223 4.84 29.15 1.34
N PRO A 224 4.82 27.95 1.95
CA PRO A 224 4.70 26.71 1.20
C PRO A 224 3.35 26.62 0.49
N ILE A 225 3.32 25.96 -0.67
CA ILE A 225 2.07 25.70 -1.39
C ILE A 225 1.25 24.69 -0.57
N SER A 226 0.15 25.16 0.02
CA SER A 226 -0.80 24.33 0.77
C SER A 226 -2.22 24.58 0.29
N LEU A 227 -2.98 23.51 0.07
CA LEU A 227 -4.42 23.59 -0.19
C LEU A 227 -5.22 23.89 1.07
N LEU A 228 -4.67 23.53 2.24
CA LEU A 228 -5.31 23.75 3.52
C LEU A 228 -4.75 25.02 4.17
N PRO A 229 -5.60 25.88 4.75
CA PRO A 229 -5.12 27.02 5.53
C PRO A 229 -4.32 26.52 6.74
N GLY A 230 -3.37 27.33 7.21
CA GLY A 230 -2.70 27.09 8.49
C GLY A 230 -3.72 27.06 9.63
N THR A 231 -3.49 26.21 10.63
CA THR A 231 -4.36 26.10 11.81
C THR A 231 -3.56 25.93 13.08
N ALA A 232 -4.07 26.50 14.17
CA ALA A 232 -3.57 26.31 15.53
C ALA A 232 -4.53 25.47 16.39
N ASP A 233 -5.67 25.05 15.84
CA ASP A 233 -6.62 24.16 16.51
C ASP A 233 -6.00 22.76 16.66
N GLU A 234 -5.77 22.34 17.90
CA GLU A 234 -5.15 21.05 18.24
C GLU A 234 -5.99 19.87 17.74
N ASP A 235 -7.33 19.98 17.78
CA ASP A 235 -8.22 18.94 17.27
C ASP A 235 -8.05 18.79 15.75
N GLU A 236 -8.00 19.92 15.04
CA GLU A 236 -7.85 19.91 13.59
C GLU A 236 -6.47 19.39 13.16
N LEU A 237 -5.43 19.70 13.92
CA LEU A 237 -4.08 19.18 13.66
C LEU A 237 -4.01 17.67 13.87
N TYR A 238 -4.67 17.18 14.91
CA TYR A 238 -4.81 15.76 15.14
C TYR A 238 -5.55 15.07 13.99
N GLU A 239 -6.70 15.63 13.55
CA GLU A 239 -7.46 15.13 12.40
C GLU A 239 -6.61 15.09 11.12
N ARG A 240 -5.89 16.17 10.82
CA ARG A 240 -5.02 16.27 9.65
C ARG A 240 -3.87 15.27 9.70
N ALA A 241 -3.21 15.12 10.86
CA ALA A 241 -2.11 14.20 11.04
C ALA A 241 -2.58 12.74 10.94
N MET A 242 -3.68 12.38 11.63
CA MET A 242 -4.27 11.05 11.51
C MET A 242 -4.72 10.75 10.08
N THR A 243 -5.32 11.70 9.38
CA THR A 243 -5.70 11.55 7.98
C THR A 243 -4.48 11.26 7.09
N PHE A 244 -3.39 11.99 7.29
CA PHE A 244 -2.13 11.74 6.60
C PHE A 244 -1.61 10.33 6.87
N TRP A 245 -1.56 9.91 8.13
CA TRP A 245 -1.02 8.61 8.52
C TRP A 245 -1.87 7.43 8.04
N MET A 246 -3.19 7.60 7.98
CA MET A 246 -4.10 6.59 7.42
C MET A 246 -3.96 6.48 5.89
N LEU A 247 -3.74 7.60 5.21
CA LEU A 247 -3.39 7.58 3.79
C LEU A 247 -2.01 6.95 3.55
N PHE A 248 -1.03 7.27 4.39
CA PHE A 248 0.31 6.65 4.34
C PHE A 248 0.20 5.12 4.50
N LEU A 249 -0.59 4.65 5.46
CA LEU A 249 -0.92 3.23 5.63
C LEU A 249 -1.47 2.63 4.33
N ALA A 250 -2.51 3.25 3.77
CA ALA A 250 -3.13 2.76 2.53
C ALA A 250 -2.13 2.69 1.36
N ASP A 251 -1.23 3.67 1.23
CA ASP A 251 -0.16 3.68 0.23
C ASP A 251 0.83 2.51 0.40
N ARG A 252 1.22 2.17 1.65
CA ARG A 252 2.12 1.02 1.90
C ARG A 252 1.47 -0.30 1.56
N PHE A 253 0.21 -0.50 1.95
CA PHE A 253 -0.52 -1.73 1.62
C PHE A 253 -0.75 -1.87 0.11
N ALA A 254 -1.16 -0.79 -0.57
CA ALA A 254 -1.33 -0.79 -2.03
C ALA A 254 -0.04 -1.20 -2.76
N SER A 255 1.10 -0.69 -2.28
CA SER A 255 2.42 -0.92 -2.88
C SER A 255 2.99 -2.32 -2.59
N ALA A 256 2.70 -2.86 -1.41
CA ALA A 256 3.09 -4.21 -1.03
C ALA A 256 2.40 -5.26 -1.91
N VAL A 257 1.08 -5.13 -2.10
CA VAL A 257 0.25 -6.15 -2.77
C VAL A 257 0.36 -6.06 -4.30
N ASN A 258 0.29 -4.85 -4.87
CA ASN A 258 0.20 -4.68 -6.33
C ASN A 258 1.55 -4.52 -7.02
N HIS A 259 2.61 -4.62 -6.25
CA HIS A 259 3.97 -4.41 -6.70
C HIS A 259 4.31 -3.01 -7.25
N TRP A 260 3.52 -1.99 -6.91
CA TRP A 260 3.79 -0.60 -7.27
C TRP A 260 4.81 0.04 -6.31
N PRO A 261 5.57 1.05 -6.76
CA PRO A 261 6.30 1.92 -5.85
C PRO A 261 5.35 2.66 -4.92
N CYS A 262 5.78 2.90 -3.69
CA CYS A 262 5.06 3.79 -2.79
C CYS A 262 4.95 5.20 -3.40
N SER A 263 3.75 5.77 -3.38
CA SER A 263 3.49 7.10 -3.92
C SER A 263 4.04 8.20 -3.02
N ILE A 264 4.04 7.95 -1.71
CA ILE A 264 4.59 8.87 -0.71
C ILE A 264 6.02 8.42 -0.42
N ASN A 265 6.99 9.32 -0.57
CA ASN A 265 8.37 9.05 -0.18
C ASN A 265 8.55 9.39 1.31
N GLU A 266 8.92 8.40 2.12
CA GLU A 266 9.07 8.57 3.57
C GLU A 266 10.09 9.67 3.92
N ALA A 267 11.16 9.81 3.13
CA ALA A 267 12.19 10.81 3.37
C ALA A 267 11.64 12.25 3.36
N ASP A 268 10.54 12.50 2.64
CA ASP A 268 9.92 13.81 2.52
C ASP A 268 8.93 14.09 3.65
N VAL A 269 8.61 13.10 4.49
CA VAL A 269 7.65 13.24 5.58
C VAL A 269 8.26 13.97 6.77
N THR A 270 7.58 15.01 7.22
CA THR A 270 7.92 15.75 8.45
C THR A 270 6.78 15.78 9.47
N THR A 271 5.56 15.43 9.05
CA THR A 271 4.41 15.20 9.92
C THR A 271 4.74 14.10 10.93
N VAL A 272 4.47 14.36 12.21
CA VAL A 272 4.75 13.45 13.34
C VAL A 272 3.52 12.58 13.58
N ILE A 273 3.68 11.34 14.05
CA ILE A 273 2.54 10.53 14.48
C ILE A 273 1.91 11.20 15.72
N PRO A 274 0.63 11.60 15.67
CA PRO A 274 0.03 12.32 16.79
C PRO A 274 -0.15 11.37 17.98
N ALA A 275 0.22 11.84 19.17
CA ALA A 275 0.01 11.11 20.42
C ALA A 275 -1.43 11.33 20.91
N GLU A 276 -2.07 10.29 21.45
CA GLU A 276 -3.41 10.40 22.01
C GLU A 276 -3.38 11.20 23.33
N GLY A 277 -4.29 12.17 23.47
CA GLY A 277 -4.40 12.97 24.70
C GLY A 277 -3.27 13.98 24.94
N ALA A 278 -2.33 14.13 24.00
CA ALA A 278 -1.24 15.09 24.08
C ALA A 278 -1.35 16.16 22.98
N PRO A 279 -0.93 17.41 23.24
CA PRO A 279 -0.84 18.45 22.21
C PRO A 279 0.03 17.99 21.03
N TYR A 280 -0.33 18.42 19.82
CA TYR A 280 0.43 18.08 18.63
C TYR A 280 1.80 18.80 18.67
N PRO A 281 2.93 18.10 18.43
CA PRO A 281 4.27 18.65 18.61
C PRO A 281 4.48 19.99 17.91
N ASN A 282 5.11 20.93 18.63
CA ASN A 282 5.42 22.27 18.14
C ASN A 282 6.84 22.65 18.56
N ALA A 283 7.72 22.90 17.58
CA ALA A 283 9.12 23.21 17.84
C ALA A 283 9.33 24.40 18.80
N LEU A 284 8.47 25.43 18.71
CA LEU A 284 8.55 26.60 19.59
C LEU A 284 8.21 26.26 21.04
N GLN A 285 7.29 25.32 21.27
CA GLN A 285 6.91 24.88 22.60
C GLN A 285 7.91 23.86 23.17
N LEU A 286 8.46 22.98 22.32
CA LEU A 286 9.45 22.00 22.73
C LEU A 286 10.82 22.62 23.00
N GLY A 287 11.12 23.81 22.46
CA GLY A 287 12.46 24.39 22.49
C GLY A 287 13.49 23.60 21.67
N GLU A 288 13.02 22.63 20.88
CA GLU A 288 13.80 21.69 20.09
C GLU A 288 13.09 21.40 18.75
N SER A 289 13.77 20.69 17.85
CA SER A 289 13.15 20.24 16.59
C SER A 289 12.00 19.28 16.85
N ILE A 290 10.90 19.36 16.08
CA ILE A 290 9.81 18.36 16.14
C ILE A 290 10.29 16.93 15.88
N PHE A 291 11.46 16.77 15.25
CA PHE A 291 12.07 15.48 15.00
C PHE A 291 12.63 14.81 16.28
N SER A 292 12.78 15.55 17.39
CA SER A 292 13.12 14.96 18.70
C SER A 292 11.97 14.13 19.29
N SER A 293 10.74 14.29 18.77
CA SER A 293 9.62 13.42 19.14
C SER A 293 9.90 11.96 18.79
N VAL A 294 9.67 11.05 19.75
CA VAL A 294 9.76 9.58 19.55
C VAL A 294 8.77 9.05 18.51
N ASN A 295 7.78 9.85 18.13
CA ASN A 295 6.78 9.55 17.11
C ASN A 295 7.13 10.11 15.73
N SER A 296 8.27 10.77 15.59
CA SER A 296 8.80 11.22 14.31
C SER A 296 9.56 10.08 13.63
N PRO A 297 9.27 9.72 12.36
CA PRO A 297 10.03 8.72 11.61
C PRO A 297 11.53 9.03 11.48
N ARG A 298 11.92 10.30 11.66
CA ARG A 298 13.30 10.78 11.61
C ARG A 298 14.03 10.64 12.95
N ASN A 299 13.34 10.27 14.02
CA ASN A 299 13.94 10.04 15.32
C ASN A 299 14.74 8.73 15.34
N SER A 300 15.97 8.74 15.87
CA SER A 300 16.82 7.55 15.96
C SER A 300 16.23 6.45 16.85
N HIS A 301 15.36 6.81 17.79
CA HIS A 301 14.69 5.90 18.71
C HIS A 301 13.23 5.64 18.31
N PHE A 302 12.84 5.98 17.08
CA PHE A 302 11.47 5.78 16.59
C PHE A 302 10.97 4.34 16.76
N CYS A 303 11.83 3.37 16.43
CA CYS A 303 11.53 1.94 16.52
C CYS A 303 11.77 1.32 17.90
N THR A 304 12.39 2.02 18.85
CA THR A 304 12.88 1.39 20.10
C THR A 304 12.38 2.06 21.38
N SER A 305 11.84 3.27 21.29
CA SER A 305 11.31 4.02 22.43
C SER A 305 9.79 4.23 22.29
N HIS A 306 9.05 3.70 23.27
CA HIS A 306 7.58 3.70 23.29
C HIS A 306 7.05 4.17 24.65
N PRO A 307 7.31 5.43 25.05
CA PRO A 307 6.78 5.97 26.30
C PRO A 307 5.24 5.94 26.28
N PRO A 308 4.59 5.38 27.32
CA PRO A 308 3.14 5.15 27.33
C PRO A 308 2.32 6.44 27.22
N GLU A 309 2.87 7.58 27.64
CA GLU A 309 2.25 8.90 27.52
C GLU A 309 2.16 9.42 26.07
N PHE A 310 2.97 8.89 25.16
CA PHE A 310 2.98 9.31 23.75
C PHE A 310 2.75 8.17 22.75
N CYS A 311 2.84 6.92 23.18
CA CYS A 311 2.74 5.73 22.34
C CYS A 311 1.66 4.77 22.86
N GLY A 312 0.45 4.87 22.30
CA GLY A 312 -0.59 3.86 22.43
C GLY A 312 -0.55 2.81 21.32
N PRO A 313 -1.53 1.88 21.29
CA PRO A 313 -1.63 0.84 20.28
C PRO A 313 -1.69 1.39 18.84
N LEU A 314 -2.40 2.49 18.62
CA LEU A 314 -2.52 3.09 17.30
C LEU A 314 -1.19 3.70 16.83
N GLN A 315 -0.44 4.36 17.72
CA GLN A 315 0.88 4.90 17.40
C GLN A 315 1.87 3.77 17.10
N LEU A 316 1.85 2.69 17.88
CA LEU A 316 2.64 1.49 17.60
C LEU A 316 2.29 0.86 16.24
N LEU A 317 1.01 0.81 15.87
CA LEU A 317 0.58 0.36 14.54
C LEU A 317 1.16 1.24 13.44
N LEU A 318 1.07 2.57 13.57
CA LEU A 318 1.60 3.49 12.58
C LEU A 318 3.14 3.43 12.48
N LYS A 319 3.83 3.19 13.60
CA LYS A 319 5.28 2.90 13.60
C LYS A 319 5.60 1.62 12.83
N ALA A 320 4.84 0.55 13.05
CA ALA A 320 4.98 -0.71 12.32
C ALA A 320 4.73 -0.52 10.81
N VAL A 321 3.77 0.32 10.43
CA VAL A 321 3.47 0.67 9.02
C VAL A 321 4.64 1.39 8.36
N VAL A 322 5.31 2.31 9.06
CA VAL A 322 6.53 2.97 8.55
C VAL A 322 7.61 1.94 8.27
N LEU A 323 7.89 1.06 9.24
CA LEU A 323 8.90 0.01 9.10
C LEU A 323 8.58 -0.97 7.95
N PHE A 324 7.32 -1.40 7.86
CA PHE A 324 6.81 -2.20 6.74
C PHE A 324 7.04 -1.48 5.40
N GLY A 325 6.76 -0.19 5.33
CA GLY A 325 7.01 0.68 4.18
C GLY A 325 8.47 0.74 3.73
N ARG A 326 9.41 0.71 4.68
CA ARG A 326 10.85 0.65 4.40
C ARG A 326 11.23 -0.66 3.72
N VAL A 327 10.69 -1.79 4.18
CA VAL A 327 10.92 -3.10 3.55
C VAL A 327 10.30 -3.17 2.15
N VAL A 328 9.08 -2.65 1.97
CA VAL A 328 8.43 -2.55 0.65
C VAL A 328 9.30 -1.71 -0.31
N THR A 329 9.79 -0.57 0.16
CA THR A 329 10.63 0.33 -0.66
C THR A 329 11.97 -0.31 -0.99
N PHE A 330 12.59 -1.02 -0.04
CA PHE A 330 13.80 -1.80 -0.27
C PHE A 330 13.61 -2.81 -1.40
N HIS A 331 12.50 -3.55 -1.42
CA HIS A 331 12.18 -4.48 -2.51
C HIS A 331 12.06 -3.81 -3.88
N ARG A 332 11.55 -2.58 -3.92
CA ARG A 332 11.37 -1.81 -5.17
C ARG A 332 12.67 -1.20 -5.67
N ARG A 333 13.54 -0.77 -4.76
CA ARG A 333 14.82 -0.13 -5.07
C ARG A 333 15.97 -1.11 -5.21
N ALA A 334 15.84 -2.33 -4.67
CA ALA A 334 16.84 -3.38 -4.81
C ALA A 334 16.98 -3.73 -6.30
N PRO A 335 18.14 -3.42 -6.93
CA PRO A 335 18.41 -3.81 -8.31
C PRO A 335 18.35 -5.34 -8.50
N GLU A 336 18.50 -6.06 -7.39
CA GLU A 336 18.85 -7.48 -7.28
C GLU A 336 17.68 -8.45 -7.17
N SER A 337 16.47 -7.99 -6.80
CA SER A 337 15.30 -8.89 -6.70
C SER A 337 14.84 -9.40 -8.08
N ALA A 338 15.01 -8.58 -9.12
CA ALA A 338 14.83 -8.97 -10.52
C ALA A 338 15.98 -9.86 -11.04
N THR A 339 17.18 -9.76 -10.45
CA THR A 339 18.42 -10.44 -10.89
C THR A 339 18.56 -11.83 -10.29
N ALA A 340 17.91 -12.14 -9.17
CA ALA A 340 17.91 -13.47 -8.56
C ALA A 340 17.47 -14.57 -9.54
N LYS A 341 16.48 -14.27 -10.41
CA LYS A 341 16.02 -15.18 -11.48
C LYS A 341 17.09 -15.49 -12.55
N ARG A 342 18.14 -14.66 -12.65
CA ARG A 342 19.24 -14.77 -13.63
C ARG A 342 20.59 -15.11 -12.99
N CYS A 343 20.63 -15.32 -11.68
CA CYS A 343 21.88 -15.55 -10.95
C CYS A 343 22.42 -16.96 -11.22
N LYS A 344 23.68 -17.05 -11.67
CA LYS A 344 24.38 -18.32 -11.94
C LYS A 344 24.83 -19.03 -10.66
N ASP A 345 25.17 -18.27 -9.62
CA ASP A 345 25.48 -18.80 -8.27
C ASP A 345 24.58 -18.15 -7.21
N PRO A 346 23.37 -18.67 -7.04
CA PRO A 346 22.40 -18.10 -6.13
C PRO A 346 22.78 -18.15 -4.63
N ASN A 347 23.62 -19.09 -4.19
CA ASN A 347 24.01 -19.19 -2.78
C ASN A 347 24.94 -18.04 -2.38
N SER A 348 25.94 -17.76 -3.21
CA SER A 348 26.84 -16.62 -3.00
C SER A 348 26.08 -15.29 -3.09
N PHE A 349 25.11 -15.20 -4.00
CA PHE A 349 24.23 -14.05 -4.10
C PHE A 349 23.36 -13.86 -2.85
N LEU A 350 22.69 -14.91 -2.35
CA LEU A 350 21.92 -14.83 -1.11
C LEU A 350 22.78 -14.41 0.08
N ARG A 351 24.00 -14.92 0.14
CA ARG A 351 24.95 -14.57 1.19
C ARG A 351 25.31 -13.09 1.11
N ALA A 352 25.75 -12.62 -0.06
CA ALA A 352 26.09 -11.21 -0.27
C ALA A 352 24.90 -10.28 0.01
N PHE A 353 23.69 -10.69 -0.40
CA PHE A 353 22.47 -9.94 -0.16
C PHE A 353 22.15 -9.82 1.34
N ARG A 354 22.22 -10.93 2.09
CA ARG A 354 22.03 -10.94 3.55
C ARG A 354 23.14 -10.22 4.30
N GLU A 355 24.33 -10.17 3.71
CA GLU A 355 25.48 -9.40 4.21
C GLU A 355 25.39 -7.91 3.85
N SER A 356 24.41 -7.49 3.04
CA SER A 356 24.25 -6.08 2.69
C SER A 356 23.79 -5.23 3.89
N ASP A 357 24.38 -4.03 4.03
CA ASP A 357 24.09 -3.12 5.13
C ASP A 357 22.60 -2.75 5.24
N LEU A 358 21.92 -2.60 4.10
CA LEU A 358 20.50 -2.23 4.08
C LEU A 358 19.63 -3.39 4.56
N PHE A 359 19.92 -4.61 4.13
CA PHE A 359 19.19 -5.80 4.58
C PHE A 359 19.38 -6.00 6.10
N GLN A 360 20.62 -5.95 6.59
CA GLN A 360 20.92 -6.14 8.00
C GLN A 360 20.27 -5.08 8.87
N ARG A 361 20.33 -3.81 8.45
CA ARG A 361 19.66 -2.71 9.17
C ARG A 361 18.15 -2.91 9.25
N LEU A 362 17.48 -3.23 8.14
CA LEU A 362 16.03 -3.46 8.16
C LEU A 362 15.65 -4.69 8.99
N ALA A 363 16.43 -5.76 8.92
CA ALA A 363 16.20 -6.95 9.74
C ALA A 363 16.36 -6.65 11.24
N MET A 364 17.39 -5.88 11.62
CA MET A 364 17.59 -5.41 13.00
C MET A 364 16.45 -4.48 13.43
N ASP A 365 16.08 -3.49 12.63
CA ASP A 365 14.99 -2.56 12.95
C ASP A 365 13.67 -3.30 13.23
N VAL A 366 13.34 -4.34 12.45
CA VAL A 366 12.15 -5.18 12.67
C VAL A 366 12.23 -5.94 14.00
N GLN A 367 13.39 -6.51 14.31
CA GLN A 367 13.59 -7.26 15.54
C GLN A 367 13.62 -6.35 16.78
N ASP A 368 14.27 -5.19 16.68
CA ASP A 368 14.37 -4.19 17.73
C ASP A 368 13.00 -3.57 18.01
N PHE A 369 12.20 -3.32 16.98
CA PHE A 369 10.81 -2.91 17.15
C PHE A 369 9.98 -3.95 17.90
N LEU A 370 10.02 -5.22 17.47
CA LEU A 370 9.27 -6.29 18.13
C LEU A 370 9.68 -6.48 19.60
N SER A 371 10.98 -6.39 19.90
CA SER A 371 11.51 -6.58 21.25
C SER A 371 11.29 -5.39 22.18
N SER A 372 11.06 -4.19 21.64
CA SER A 372 10.81 -2.98 22.40
C SER A 372 9.33 -2.70 22.68
N ILE A 373 8.40 -3.44 22.05
CA ILE A 373 6.96 -3.33 22.34
C ILE A 373 6.72 -3.55 23.85
N PRO A 374 6.09 -2.60 24.56
CA PRO A 374 5.84 -2.74 25.99
C PRO A 374 5.05 -4.02 26.32
N PRO A 375 5.33 -4.71 27.45
CA PRO A 375 4.67 -5.98 27.78
C PRO A 375 3.15 -5.94 27.80
N HIS A 376 2.55 -4.82 28.22
CA HIS A 376 1.10 -4.61 28.23
C HIS A 376 0.48 -4.43 26.84
N TYR A 377 1.31 -4.22 25.81
CA TYR A 377 0.96 -4.22 24.39
C TYR A 377 1.53 -5.43 23.65
N SER A 378 2.12 -6.41 24.36
CA SER A 378 2.60 -7.62 23.72
C SER A 378 1.43 -8.55 23.41
N PHE A 379 1.30 -8.95 22.14
CA PHE A 379 0.25 -9.88 21.69
C PHE A 379 0.19 -11.18 22.51
N GLN A 380 1.35 -11.67 22.98
CA GLN A 380 1.43 -12.90 23.78
C GLN A 380 0.89 -12.73 25.20
N HIS A 381 0.95 -11.52 25.75
CA HIS A 381 0.55 -11.21 27.12
C HIS A 381 -0.75 -10.42 27.21
N TYR A 382 -1.31 -10.02 26.06
CA TYR A 382 -2.54 -9.26 26.01
C TYR A 382 -3.73 -10.12 26.39
N VAL A 383 -4.46 -9.69 27.42
CA VAL A 383 -5.74 -10.30 27.79
C VAL A 383 -6.79 -9.76 26.83
N PHE A 384 -7.14 -10.57 25.82
CA PHE A 384 -8.20 -10.24 24.88
C PHE A 384 -9.54 -10.12 25.59
N ASN A 385 -9.88 -8.89 25.96
CA ASN A 385 -11.23 -8.54 26.32
C ASN A 385 -11.93 -8.16 25.01
N PHE A 386 -12.86 -8.99 24.55
CA PHE A 386 -13.70 -8.67 23.37
C PHE A 386 -14.73 -7.57 23.69
N SER A 387 -14.30 -6.53 24.42
CA SER A 387 -15.09 -5.34 24.62
C SER A 387 -15.18 -4.60 23.29
N PRO A 388 -16.36 -4.10 22.90
CA PRO A 388 -16.51 -3.26 21.72
C PRO A 388 -15.68 -1.96 21.80
N ASP A 389 -15.19 -1.60 22.98
CA ASP A 389 -14.38 -0.41 23.24
C ASP A 389 -12.86 -0.67 23.17
N ASP A 390 -12.43 -1.92 22.95
CA ASP A 390 -11.02 -2.29 22.96
C ASP A 390 -10.35 -2.04 21.58
N LEU A 391 -9.73 -0.87 21.43
CA LEU A 391 -8.89 -0.54 20.28
C LEU A 391 -7.55 -1.29 20.26
N ALA A 392 -7.05 -1.72 21.42
CA ALA A 392 -5.75 -2.37 21.51
C ALA A 392 -5.79 -3.73 20.82
N ALA A 393 -6.81 -4.56 21.05
CA ALA A 393 -6.91 -5.88 20.43
C ALA A 393 -6.70 -5.91 18.90
N PRO A 394 -7.44 -5.14 18.07
CA PRO A 394 -7.21 -5.12 16.62
C PRO A 394 -5.88 -4.48 16.22
N CYS A 395 -5.44 -3.43 16.91
CA CYS A 395 -4.14 -2.79 16.64
C CYS A 395 -2.98 -3.76 16.90
N LEU A 396 -3.00 -4.50 18.02
CA LEU A 396 -1.96 -5.46 18.38
C LEU A 396 -1.89 -6.63 17.39
N ALA A 397 -3.03 -7.13 16.93
CA ALA A 397 -3.08 -8.12 15.86
C ALA A 397 -2.41 -7.61 14.58
N LEU A 398 -2.69 -6.35 14.20
CA LEU A 398 -2.10 -5.71 13.02
C LEU A 398 -0.61 -5.38 13.20
N ILE A 399 -0.17 -4.94 14.38
CA ILE A 399 1.25 -4.70 14.70
C ILE A 399 2.04 -5.99 14.52
N SER A 400 1.58 -7.06 15.17
CA SER A 400 2.22 -8.37 15.05
C SER A 400 2.19 -8.85 13.60
N GLY A 401 1.04 -8.79 12.93
CA GLY A 401 0.89 -9.16 11.53
C GLY A 401 1.85 -8.40 10.61
N LEU A 402 1.91 -7.08 10.71
CA LEU A 402 2.77 -6.23 9.89
C LEU A 402 4.26 -6.46 10.13
N ALA A 403 4.69 -6.64 11.36
CA ALA A 403 6.09 -6.92 11.67
C ALA A 403 6.52 -8.28 11.09
N HIS A 404 5.68 -9.30 11.22
CA HIS A 404 5.93 -10.61 10.59
C HIS A 404 5.85 -10.53 9.07
N SER A 405 4.89 -9.80 8.50
CA SER A 405 4.81 -9.56 7.06
C SER A 405 6.04 -8.81 6.56
N ALA A 406 6.55 -7.81 7.29
CA ALA A 406 7.79 -7.12 6.95
C ALA A 406 8.96 -8.11 6.92
N ASN A 407 9.07 -9.00 7.91
CA ASN A 407 10.11 -10.02 7.92
C ASN A 407 9.96 -11.01 6.75
N ILE A 408 8.75 -11.51 6.50
CA ILE A 408 8.46 -12.41 5.36
C ILE A 408 8.80 -11.71 4.04
N LEU A 409 8.29 -10.50 3.81
CA LEU A 409 8.56 -9.71 2.61
C LEU A 409 10.06 -9.47 2.45
N LEU A 410 10.77 -9.16 3.53
CA LEU A 410 12.22 -8.94 3.51
C LEU A 410 12.97 -10.15 2.91
N HIS A 411 12.42 -11.35 3.10
CA HIS A 411 12.95 -12.62 2.61
C HIS A 411 12.22 -13.19 1.37
N GLU A 412 11.03 -12.69 1.02
CA GLU A 412 10.09 -13.25 0.04
C GLU A 412 10.70 -13.56 -1.34
N PRO A 413 11.45 -12.65 -2.01
CA PRO A 413 12.03 -12.96 -3.32
C PRO A 413 13.04 -14.12 -3.29
N TYR A 414 13.40 -14.62 -2.11
CA TYR A 414 14.38 -15.68 -1.90
C TYR A 414 13.78 -16.94 -1.28
N ILE A 415 12.53 -16.93 -0.83
CA ILE A 415 11.84 -18.13 -0.35
C ILE A 415 11.80 -19.16 -1.47
N CYS A 416 11.38 -18.76 -2.66
CA CYS A 416 11.46 -19.54 -3.89
C CYS A 416 12.84 -20.21 -4.09
N PHE A 417 13.92 -19.47 -3.81
CA PHE A 417 15.28 -19.97 -3.96
C PHE A 417 15.70 -20.94 -2.84
N VAL A 418 15.31 -20.69 -1.60
CA VAL A 418 15.53 -21.60 -0.46
C VAL A 418 14.86 -22.94 -0.73
N TRP A 419 13.63 -22.92 -1.23
CA TRP A 419 12.88 -24.12 -1.64
C TRP A 419 13.60 -24.88 -2.76
N LEU A 420 14.07 -24.19 -3.81
CA LEU A 420 14.85 -24.82 -4.88
C LEU A 420 16.19 -25.40 -4.40
N SER A 421 16.87 -24.73 -3.47
CA SER A 421 18.14 -25.20 -2.90
C SER A 421 17.94 -26.42 -2.00
N ALA A 422 16.92 -26.38 -1.14
CA ALA A 422 16.53 -27.54 -0.33
C ALA A 422 16.17 -28.74 -1.22
N GLY A 423 15.38 -28.52 -2.28
CA GLY A 423 15.03 -29.56 -3.26
C GLY A 423 16.28 -30.18 -3.90
N ARG A 424 17.26 -29.38 -4.33
CA ARG A 424 18.52 -29.87 -4.91
C ARG A 424 19.37 -30.67 -3.91
N VAL A 425 19.41 -30.26 -2.65
CA VAL A 425 20.12 -31.00 -1.58
C VAL A 425 19.45 -32.34 -1.32
N LEU A 426 18.12 -32.38 -1.24
CA LEU A 426 17.35 -33.60 -1.04
C LEU A 426 17.51 -34.57 -2.22
N ILE A 427 17.46 -34.08 -3.47
CA ILE A 427 17.72 -34.89 -4.67
C ILE A 427 19.14 -35.48 -4.66
N ARG A 428 20.15 -34.72 -4.23
CA ARG A 428 21.53 -35.22 -4.07
C ARG A 428 21.61 -36.30 -2.99
N GLN A 429 20.94 -36.12 -1.86
CA GLN A 429 20.89 -37.12 -0.80
C GLN A 429 20.22 -38.42 -1.26
N ILE A 430 19.11 -38.32 -2.01
CA ILE A 430 18.45 -39.47 -2.65
C ILE A 430 19.44 -40.21 -3.56
N ALA A 431 20.16 -39.49 -4.43
CA ALA A 431 21.12 -40.10 -5.35
C ALA A 431 22.28 -40.79 -4.60
N ILE A 432 22.79 -40.19 -3.51
CA ILE A 432 23.86 -40.77 -2.68
C ILE A 432 23.36 -42.04 -1.97
N LYS A 433 22.18 -42.00 -1.34
CA LYS A 433 21.60 -43.18 -0.66
C LYS A 433 21.36 -44.32 -1.66
N GLN A 434 20.81 -44.02 -2.84
CA GLN A 434 20.62 -44.99 -3.92
C GLN A 434 21.94 -45.61 -4.39
N PHE A 435 22.99 -44.80 -4.57
CA PHE A 435 24.31 -45.30 -4.96
C PHE A 435 24.93 -46.22 -3.89
N LYS A 436 24.72 -45.90 -2.61
CA LYS A 436 25.20 -46.71 -1.48
C LYS A 436 24.33 -47.95 -1.20
N GLY A 437 23.19 -48.10 -1.87
CA GLY A 437 22.22 -49.17 -1.59
C GLY A 437 21.48 -49.00 -0.26
N GLU A 438 21.52 -47.80 0.33
CA GLU A 438 20.78 -47.47 1.55
C GLU A 438 19.33 -47.17 1.19
N THR A 439 18.38 -47.98 1.68
CA THR A 439 16.95 -47.80 1.39
C THR A 439 16.20 -46.94 2.42
N ASP A 440 16.85 -46.62 3.54
CA ASP A 440 16.19 -45.98 4.68
C ASP A 440 15.83 -44.51 4.38
N GLU A 441 14.61 -44.11 4.78
CA GLU A 441 14.03 -42.77 4.59
C GLU A 441 13.89 -42.25 3.15
N LEU A 442 14.15 -43.08 2.13
CA LEU A 442 14.13 -42.65 0.72
C LEU A 442 12.76 -42.14 0.27
N ASP A 443 11.68 -42.78 0.73
CA ASP A 443 10.32 -42.38 0.38
C ASP A 443 9.92 -41.06 1.06
N SER A 444 10.35 -40.83 2.30
CA SER A 444 10.19 -39.55 2.99
C SER A 444 10.95 -38.43 2.28
N LEU A 445 12.19 -38.67 1.84
CA LEU A 445 12.95 -37.68 1.06
C LEU A 445 12.26 -37.35 -0.27
N ARG A 446 11.68 -38.34 -0.95
CA ARG A 446 10.91 -38.14 -2.19
C ARG A 446 9.65 -37.31 -1.96
N GLU A 447 8.95 -37.53 -0.85
CA GLU A 447 7.76 -36.76 -0.48
C GLU A 447 8.08 -35.29 -0.20
N HIS A 448 9.18 -35.01 0.50
CA HIS A 448 9.66 -33.65 0.70
C HIS A 448 10.01 -32.95 -0.63
N VAL A 449 10.67 -33.66 -1.57
CA VAL A 449 10.96 -33.12 -2.91
C VAL A 449 9.68 -32.86 -3.70
N ALA A 450 8.69 -33.76 -3.64
CA ALA A 450 7.40 -33.59 -4.31
C ALA A 450 6.62 -32.38 -3.78
N THR A 451 6.66 -32.16 -2.46
CA THR A 451 6.08 -30.98 -1.80
C THR A 451 6.73 -29.69 -2.32
N ILE A 452 8.06 -29.68 -2.43
CA ILE A 452 8.81 -28.53 -2.95
C ILE A 452 8.45 -28.26 -4.42
N VAL A 453 8.42 -29.29 -5.25
CA VAL A 453 8.05 -29.15 -6.67
C VAL A 453 6.62 -28.62 -6.84
N THR A 454 5.69 -29.09 -6.00
CA THR A 454 4.29 -28.64 -6.01
C THR A 454 4.18 -27.15 -5.64
N ALA A 455 4.87 -26.73 -4.58
CA ALA A 455 4.92 -25.31 -4.20
C ALA A 455 5.55 -24.46 -5.31
N CYS A 456 6.62 -24.95 -5.96
CA CYS A 456 7.25 -24.23 -7.06
C CYS A 456 6.36 -24.10 -8.30
N ARG A 457 5.52 -25.11 -8.60
CA ARG A 457 4.51 -25.05 -9.67
C ARG A 457 3.43 -24.02 -9.38
N ALA A 458 2.92 -24.00 -8.15
CA ALA A 458 1.87 -23.07 -7.75
C ALA A 458 2.30 -21.60 -7.83
N LEU A 459 3.62 -21.34 -7.77
CA LEU A 459 4.22 -20.01 -7.77
C LEU A 459 4.87 -19.63 -9.12
N ASP A 460 4.67 -20.41 -10.18
CA ASP A 460 5.28 -20.20 -11.51
C ASP A 460 6.81 -19.95 -11.46
N ILE A 461 7.49 -20.65 -10.55
CA ILE A 461 8.95 -20.52 -10.41
C ILE A 461 9.60 -21.32 -11.55
N PRO A 462 10.44 -20.70 -12.40
CA PRO A 462 11.15 -21.42 -13.44
C PRO A 462 12.24 -22.29 -12.82
N TYR A 463 11.94 -23.56 -12.57
CA TYR A 463 12.95 -24.59 -12.33
C TYR A 463 13.19 -25.33 -13.64
N GLY A 464 14.46 -25.53 -14.00
CA GLY A 464 14.82 -26.19 -15.27
C GLY A 464 14.04 -27.50 -15.43
N ALA A 465 13.46 -27.71 -16.61
CA ALA A 465 12.50 -28.78 -16.91
C ALA A 465 12.97 -30.21 -16.60
N ASN A 466 14.25 -30.38 -16.24
CA ASN A 466 14.89 -31.66 -15.94
C ASN A 466 15.06 -31.94 -14.44
N CYS A 467 14.45 -31.16 -13.52
CA CYS A 467 14.59 -31.45 -12.08
C CYS A 467 13.64 -32.55 -11.55
N ALA A 468 12.65 -32.97 -12.36
CA ALA A 468 11.62 -33.94 -11.98
C ALA A 468 11.60 -35.21 -12.86
N ALA A 469 12.63 -35.39 -13.71
CA ALA A 469 12.87 -36.60 -14.50
C ALA A 469 14.23 -37.18 -14.08
#